data_AF-A0A7Y7E6Z4-F1
#
_entry.id   AF-A0A7Y7E6Z4-F1
#
_cell.length_a   1.000
_cell.length_b   1.000
_cell.length_c   1.000
_cell.angle_alpha   90.00
_cell.angle_beta   90.00
_cell.angle_gamma   90.00
#
_symmetry.space_group_name_H-M   'P 1'
#
loop_
_entity.id
_entity.type
_entity.pdbx_description
1 polymer ?
#
loop_
_entity_poly.entity_id
_entity_poly.type
_entity_poly.pdbx_seq_one_letter_code
_entity_poly.pdbx_strand_id
1 'polypeptide(L)'
;MATLVVCALTSCSGHDPAPASSPSAEPGAPSPSADAGKPRANEDPSHYAAPVARYAAQAGIHPQLLMAVLYNESYKPHDPDFQRAWQKIKPDAAFGIANMHKAAFDETKQGRDFAHRDWQELPDDTNLAIEAAAWFLHDLAAQLPAHWSGPYTRDELLALGYNAGGGNMAAFARGAKPGADAQTYLDRLRTNWSTAAAALKKS
;
A
#
# COMPACT_ATOMS: atom_id res chain seq x y z
N MET A 1 38.65 -22.31 36.38
CA MET A 1 40.00 -21.68 36.37
C MET A 1 39.84 -20.23 36.74
N ALA A 2 40.75 -19.67 37.54
CA ALA A 2 40.73 -18.27 37.96
C ALA A 2 41.98 -17.56 37.44
N THR A 3 41.82 -16.31 36.99
CA THR A 3 42.90 -15.30 37.01
C THR A 3 42.29 -13.90 37.14
N LEU A 4 42.80 -13.10 38.09
CA LEU A 4 42.46 -11.69 38.29
C LEU A 4 43.72 -10.98 38.82
N VAL A 5 44.28 -10.02 38.05
CA VAL A 5 45.52 -9.25 38.33
C VAL A 5 45.47 -7.91 37.55
N VAL A 6 46.19 -6.83 37.91
CA VAL A 6 45.92 -5.86 39.01
C VAL A 6 46.83 -4.62 38.82
N CYS A 7 46.22 -3.45 38.56
CA CYS A 7 46.82 -2.08 38.64
C CYS A 7 48.07 -1.79 37.74
N ALA A 8 48.61 -0.56 37.58
CA ALA A 8 48.37 0.73 38.25
C ALA A 8 48.73 1.99 37.38
N LEU A 9 47.97 3.07 37.57
CA LEU A 9 48.36 4.49 37.82
C LEU A 9 49.36 5.32 36.97
N THR A 10 48.85 6.50 36.56
CA THR A 10 49.43 7.89 36.57
C THR A 10 50.64 8.30 35.71
N SER A 11 50.45 9.39 34.94
CA SER A 11 51.20 10.65 35.10
C SER A 11 50.40 11.86 34.59
N CYS A 12 50.77 13.08 34.99
CA CYS A 12 50.01 14.33 34.79
C CYS A 12 50.73 15.34 33.88
N SER A 13 49.97 16.19 33.17
CA SER A 13 50.18 17.66 32.98
C SER A 13 49.73 18.16 31.59
N GLY A 14 49.07 19.33 31.55
CA GLY A 14 48.73 20.06 30.32
C GLY A 14 47.47 20.94 30.48
N HIS A 15 47.61 22.26 30.35
CA HIS A 15 46.56 23.26 30.58
C HIS A 15 46.05 23.86 29.25
N ASP A 16 44.74 24.06 29.15
CA ASP A 16 44.01 25.01 28.27
C ASP A 16 44.18 24.92 26.73
N PRO A 17 43.35 25.62 25.93
CA PRO A 17 41.96 25.22 25.70
C PRO A 17 41.64 25.01 24.20
N ALA A 18 40.45 24.48 23.91
CA ALA A 18 40.05 24.08 22.56
C ALA A 18 39.87 25.25 21.57
N PRO A 19 40.28 25.10 20.29
CA PRO A 19 39.60 25.72 19.17
C PRO A 19 38.35 24.90 18.82
N ALA A 20 37.22 25.57 18.60
CA ALA A 20 35.96 24.90 18.25
C ALA A 20 36.03 24.26 16.86
N SER A 21 35.86 22.94 16.78
CA SER A 21 35.59 22.24 15.53
C SER A 21 34.13 22.40 15.16
N SER A 22 33.84 23.20 14.13
CA SER A 22 32.50 23.28 13.53
C SER A 22 32.03 21.88 13.10
N PRO A 23 30.80 21.45 13.42
CA PRO A 23 30.23 20.27 12.80
C PRO A 23 30.05 20.55 11.30
N SER A 24 30.81 19.85 10.47
CA SER A 24 30.61 19.87 9.02
C SER A 24 29.23 19.29 8.73
N ALA A 25 28.33 20.11 8.17
CA ALA A 25 26.99 19.66 7.83
C ALA A 25 27.07 18.64 6.68
N GLU A 26 26.81 17.37 6.98
CA GLU A 26 26.52 16.38 5.95
C GLU A 26 25.23 16.78 5.22
N PRO A 27 25.16 16.67 3.88
CA PRO A 27 23.93 16.91 3.15
C PRO A 27 22.89 15.87 3.58
N GLY A 28 21.85 16.32 4.30
CA GLY A 28 20.77 15.45 4.72
C GLY A 28 20.14 14.75 3.52
N ALA A 29 20.03 13.42 3.60
CA ALA A 29 19.31 12.65 2.60
C ALA A 29 17.88 13.21 2.46
N PRO A 30 17.36 13.37 1.24
CA PRO A 30 16.02 13.93 1.05
C PRO A 30 14.98 12.97 1.61
N SER A 31 14.34 13.35 2.72
CA SER A 31 13.08 12.72 3.15
C SER A 31 12.09 12.76 1.99
N PRO A 32 11.42 11.64 1.65
CA PRO A 32 10.36 11.64 0.65
C PRO A 32 9.06 12.26 1.22
N SER A 33 9.12 13.52 1.65
CA SER A 33 7.95 14.36 1.89
C SER A 33 7.39 14.85 0.56
N ALA A 34 6.85 13.91 -0.22
CA ALA A 34 5.94 14.20 -1.31
C ALA A 34 4.52 14.26 -0.72
N ASP A 35 3.94 15.46 -0.76
CA ASP A 35 2.65 15.87 -0.21
C ASP A 35 1.45 15.11 -0.78
N ALA A 36 1.28 13.85 -0.37
CA ALA A 36 0.00 13.14 -0.44
C ALA A 36 -0.78 13.44 0.85
N GLY A 37 -1.27 14.67 0.97
CA GLY A 37 -1.97 15.15 2.16
C GLY A 37 -3.25 14.36 2.49
N LYS A 38 -3.80 14.63 3.69
CA LYS A 38 -5.05 14.01 4.19
C LYS A 38 -6.12 14.00 3.10
N PRO A 39 -6.67 12.84 2.70
CA PRO A 39 -7.53 12.73 1.53
C PRO A 39 -8.81 13.54 1.71
N ARG A 40 -9.28 14.12 0.59
CA ARG A 40 -10.52 14.89 0.55
C ARG A 40 -11.70 13.96 0.26
N ALA A 41 -12.87 14.28 0.80
CA ALA A 41 -14.09 13.56 0.51
C ALA A 41 -14.37 13.56 -1.01
N ASN A 42 -14.57 12.37 -1.60
CA ASN A 42 -14.82 12.16 -3.03
C ASN A 42 -13.71 12.68 -3.98
N GLU A 43 -12.44 12.63 -3.56
CA GLU A 43 -11.31 12.99 -4.41
C GLU A 43 -11.16 12.07 -5.63
N ASP A 44 -10.92 12.63 -6.81
CA ASP A 44 -10.75 11.88 -8.07
C ASP A 44 -9.47 11.03 -8.02
N PRO A 45 -9.55 9.69 -8.22
CA PRO A 45 -8.38 8.83 -8.32
C PRO A 45 -7.30 9.28 -9.30
N SER A 46 -7.63 10.12 -10.31
CA SER A 46 -6.63 10.64 -11.26
C SER A 46 -5.50 11.43 -10.59
N HIS A 47 -5.76 12.08 -9.44
CA HIS A 47 -4.74 12.80 -8.68
C HIS A 47 -3.64 11.88 -8.12
N TYR A 48 -3.93 10.59 -7.98
CA TYR A 48 -3.02 9.59 -7.43
C TYR A 48 -2.21 8.82 -8.49
N ALA A 49 -2.22 9.28 -9.75
CA ALA A 49 -1.50 8.60 -10.84
C ALA A 49 0.01 8.41 -10.59
N ALA A 50 0.69 9.41 -10.04
CA ALA A 50 2.12 9.31 -9.71
C ALA A 50 2.43 8.27 -8.60
N PRO A 51 1.80 8.29 -7.39
CA PRO A 51 2.01 7.24 -6.40
C PRO A 51 1.54 5.86 -6.89
N VAL A 52 0.45 5.76 -7.66
CA VAL A 52 0.04 4.50 -8.29
C VAL A 52 1.13 3.93 -9.20
N ALA A 53 1.72 4.74 -10.08
CA ALA A 53 2.80 4.30 -10.96
C ALA A 53 4.03 3.84 -10.15
N ARG A 54 4.42 4.57 -9.10
CA ARG A 54 5.52 4.22 -8.19
C ARG A 54 5.29 2.87 -7.51
N TYR A 55 4.16 2.72 -6.82
CA TYR A 55 3.88 1.53 -6.01
C TYR A 55 3.57 0.30 -6.85
N ALA A 56 2.91 0.46 -7.99
CA ALA A 56 2.71 -0.64 -8.94
C ALA A 56 4.05 -1.16 -9.49
N ALA A 57 5.01 -0.28 -9.79
CA ALA A 57 6.34 -0.68 -10.23
C ALA A 57 7.13 -1.40 -9.12
N GLN A 58 7.08 -0.90 -7.88
CA GLN A 58 7.72 -1.55 -6.72
C GLN A 58 7.14 -2.93 -6.42
N ALA A 59 5.81 -3.09 -6.50
CA ALA A 59 5.12 -4.36 -6.30
C ALA A 59 5.11 -5.26 -7.56
N GLY A 60 5.65 -4.82 -8.70
CA GLY A 60 5.69 -5.62 -9.93
C GLY A 60 4.30 -5.96 -10.52
N ILE A 61 3.31 -5.07 -10.35
CA ILE A 61 1.95 -5.22 -10.90
C ILE A 61 1.70 -4.21 -12.03
N HIS A 62 0.62 -4.42 -12.79
CA HIS A 62 0.25 -3.50 -13.86
C HIS A 62 -0.35 -2.19 -13.27
N PRO A 63 0.22 -0.99 -13.53
CA PRO A 63 -0.24 0.24 -12.88
C PRO A 63 -1.68 0.61 -13.23
N GLN A 64 -2.13 0.27 -14.44
CA GLN A 64 -3.52 0.49 -14.86
C GLN A 64 -4.53 -0.38 -14.08
N LEU A 65 -4.12 -1.57 -13.62
CA LEU A 65 -4.96 -2.40 -12.76
C LEU A 65 -5.15 -1.71 -11.40
N LEU A 66 -4.06 -1.25 -10.78
CA LEU A 66 -4.13 -0.54 -9.50
C LEU A 66 -4.99 0.74 -9.62
N MET A 67 -4.79 1.54 -10.67
CA MET A 67 -5.64 2.72 -10.93
C MET A 67 -7.12 2.35 -11.16
N ALA A 68 -7.41 1.27 -11.91
CA ALA A 68 -8.78 0.81 -12.14
C ALA A 68 -9.45 0.28 -10.85
N VAL A 69 -8.68 -0.33 -9.94
CA VAL A 69 -9.15 -0.70 -8.60
C VAL A 69 -9.51 0.55 -7.79
N LEU A 70 -8.67 1.59 -7.76
CA LEU A 70 -9.01 2.85 -7.06
C LEU A 70 -10.29 3.50 -7.63
N TYR A 71 -10.50 3.49 -8.94
CA TYR A 71 -11.77 3.93 -9.56
C TYR A 71 -12.96 3.02 -9.25
N ASN A 72 -12.74 1.74 -8.98
CA ASN A 72 -13.80 0.84 -8.52
C ASN A 72 -14.20 1.12 -7.07
N GLU A 73 -13.24 1.48 -6.20
CA GLU A 73 -13.48 1.76 -4.78
C GLU A 73 -13.96 3.20 -4.53
N SER A 74 -13.73 4.15 -5.43
CA SER A 74 -14.15 5.56 -5.30
C SER A 74 -15.67 5.80 -5.41
N TYR A 75 -16.50 4.75 -5.47
CA TYR A 75 -17.96 4.87 -5.48
C TYR A 75 -18.57 5.26 -4.12
N LYS A 76 -17.75 5.32 -3.06
CA LYS A 76 -18.12 5.72 -1.70
C LYS A 76 -17.28 6.93 -1.25
N PRO A 77 -17.80 7.79 -0.35
CA PRO A 77 -17.00 8.83 0.27
C PRO A 77 -15.91 8.26 1.17
N HIS A 78 -14.66 8.63 0.88
CA HIS A 78 -13.46 8.28 1.65
C HIS A 78 -13.05 9.39 2.62
N ASP A 79 -14.01 10.08 3.22
CA ASP A 79 -13.71 11.06 4.28
C ASP A 79 -13.16 10.34 5.53
N PRO A 80 -12.03 10.79 6.12
CA PRO A 80 -11.37 10.03 7.20
C PRO A 80 -12.15 10.02 8.52
N ASP A 81 -12.86 11.11 8.82
CA ASP A 81 -13.58 11.25 10.07
C ASP A 81 -14.93 10.49 9.99
N PHE A 82 -15.55 10.45 8.81
CA PHE A 82 -16.66 9.55 8.48
C PHE A 82 -16.28 8.07 8.57
N GLN A 83 -15.14 7.67 7.98
CA GLN A 83 -14.64 6.29 8.06
C GLN A 83 -14.45 5.84 9.52
N ARG A 84 -13.84 6.67 10.36
CA ARG A 84 -13.66 6.41 11.80
C ARG A 84 -14.97 6.37 12.57
N ALA A 85 -15.93 7.23 12.24
CA ALA A 85 -17.27 7.18 12.84
C ALA A 85 -17.99 5.88 12.47
N TRP A 86 -17.89 5.45 11.21
CA TRP A 86 -18.47 4.20 10.72
C TRP A 86 -17.83 2.96 11.36
N GLN A 87 -16.51 2.97 11.58
CA GLN A 87 -15.78 1.87 12.23
C GLN A 87 -16.30 1.56 13.65
N LYS A 88 -16.71 2.59 14.42
CA LYS A 88 -17.33 2.40 15.75
C LYS A 88 -18.63 1.59 15.71
N ILE A 89 -19.27 1.52 14.53
CA ILE A 89 -20.50 0.77 14.26
C ILE A 89 -20.17 -0.57 13.55
N LYS A 90 -19.14 -0.59 12.71
CA LYS A 90 -18.62 -1.77 11.98
C LYS A 90 -17.11 -1.92 12.17
N PRO A 91 -16.65 -2.64 13.20
CA PRO A 91 -15.22 -2.75 13.54
C PRO A 91 -14.34 -3.37 12.45
N ASP A 92 -14.95 -4.08 11.50
CA ASP A 92 -14.39 -4.80 10.36
C ASP A 92 -14.57 -4.06 9.01
N ALA A 93 -15.10 -2.83 9.04
CA ALA A 93 -15.16 -1.95 7.87
C ALA A 93 -13.78 -1.82 7.21
N ALA A 94 -13.76 -1.49 5.93
CA ALA A 94 -12.53 -1.27 5.17
C ALA A 94 -12.19 0.22 5.09
N PHE A 95 -10.91 0.55 4.89
CA PHE A 95 -10.36 1.91 5.02
C PHE A 95 -9.49 2.35 3.84
N GLY A 96 -9.33 3.68 3.73
CA GLY A 96 -8.53 4.37 2.74
C GLY A 96 -9.18 4.38 1.36
N ILE A 97 -8.59 5.14 0.42
CA ILE A 97 -9.12 5.26 -0.95
C ILE A 97 -9.19 3.92 -1.71
N ALA A 98 -8.41 2.93 -1.26
CA ALA A 98 -8.38 1.58 -1.79
C ALA A 98 -9.34 0.62 -1.06
N ASN A 99 -10.13 1.10 -0.09
CA ASN A 99 -11.17 0.35 0.62
C ASN A 99 -10.65 -1.02 1.12
N MET A 100 -9.51 -1.02 1.82
CA MET A 100 -8.81 -2.23 2.24
C MET A 100 -9.27 -2.70 3.63
N HIS A 101 -9.58 -3.99 3.78
CA HIS A 101 -9.94 -4.60 5.07
C HIS A 101 -8.71 -4.85 5.97
N LYS A 102 -8.91 -4.76 7.29
CA LYS A 102 -7.84 -4.95 8.30
C LYS A 102 -7.06 -6.25 8.14
N ALA A 103 -7.76 -7.38 7.94
CA ALA A 103 -7.11 -8.69 7.80
C ALA A 103 -6.18 -8.75 6.58
N ALA A 104 -6.63 -8.21 5.43
CA ALA A 104 -5.82 -8.14 4.23
C ALA A 104 -4.59 -7.24 4.43
N PHE A 105 -4.74 -6.09 5.11
CA PHE A 105 -3.61 -5.20 5.41
C PHE A 105 -2.58 -5.86 6.35
N ASP A 106 -3.03 -6.50 7.43
CA ASP A 106 -2.16 -7.16 8.40
C ASP A 106 -1.44 -8.41 7.85
N GLU A 107 -2.00 -9.06 6.83
CA GLU A 107 -1.31 -10.08 6.04
C GLU A 107 -0.30 -9.44 5.09
N THR A 108 -0.75 -8.49 4.25
CA THR A 108 0.04 -7.85 3.19
C THR A 108 1.28 -7.12 3.72
N LYS A 109 1.21 -6.51 4.92
CA LYS A 109 2.33 -5.71 5.45
C LYS A 109 3.52 -6.55 5.93
N GLN A 110 3.39 -7.87 6.08
CA GLN A 110 4.40 -8.71 6.70
C GLN A 110 5.69 -8.74 5.87
N GLY A 111 6.83 -8.43 6.52
CA GLY A 111 8.13 -8.41 5.86
C GLY A 111 8.38 -7.25 4.89
N ARG A 112 7.53 -6.21 4.90
CA ARG A 112 7.65 -5.02 4.04
C ARG A 112 8.06 -3.78 4.85
N ASP A 113 8.46 -2.71 4.16
CA ASP A 113 8.91 -1.47 4.80
C ASP A 113 7.83 -0.86 5.73
N PHE A 114 6.56 -1.03 5.38
CA PHE A 114 5.40 -0.60 6.17
C PHE A 114 4.89 -1.65 7.18
N ALA A 115 5.64 -2.73 7.49
CA ALA A 115 5.23 -3.77 8.45
C ALA A 115 4.88 -3.23 9.84
N HIS A 116 5.48 -2.10 10.22
CA HIS A 116 5.30 -1.41 11.49
C HIS A 116 4.07 -0.48 11.54
N ARG A 117 3.38 -0.27 10.40
CA ARG A 117 2.21 0.62 10.28
C ARG A 117 0.92 -0.08 10.73
N ASP A 118 -0.05 0.71 11.17
CA ASP A 118 -1.39 0.22 11.54
C ASP A 118 -2.41 0.50 10.42
N TRP A 119 -3.38 -0.41 10.30
CA TRP A 119 -4.47 -0.30 9.34
C TRP A 119 -5.34 0.95 9.56
N GLN A 120 -5.42 1.49 10.79
CA GLN A 120 -6.13 2.73 11.11
C GLN A 120 -5.48 4.00 10.56
N GLU A 121 -4.29 3.89 9.96
CA GLU A 121 -3.59 4.99 9.28
C GLU A 121 -4.06 5.18 7.83
N LEU A 122 -4.64 4.15 7.19
CA LEU A 122 -5.08 4.20 5.79
C LEU A 122 -6.06 5.35 5.45
N PRO A 123 -6.94 5.82 6.35
CA PRO A 123 -7.77 6.99 6.08
C PRO A 123 -7.00 8.32 6.02
N ASP A 124 -5.84 8.45 6.67
CA ASP A 124 -5.06 9.70 6.66
C ASP A 124 -3.83 9.64 5.73
N ASP A 125 -3.25 8.45 5.53
CA ASP A 125 -2.07 8.20 4.69
C ASP A 125 -2.47 7.51 3.38
N THR A 126 -2.78 8.32 2.37
CA THR A 126 -3.15 7.83 1.04
C THR A 126 -2.01 7.09 0.34
N ASN A 127 -0.75 7.44 0.61
CA ASN A 127 0.39 6.72 0.07
C ASN A 127 0.43 5.29 0.61
N LEU A 128 0.26 5.11 1.92
CA LEU A 128 0.17 3.79 2.55
C LEU A 128 -1.03 2.97 2.02
N ALA A 129 -2.18 3.60 1.77
CA ALA A 129 -3.35 2.93 1.19
C ALA A 129 -3.07 2.40 -0.23
N ILE A 130 -2.38 3.18 -1.07
CA ILE A 130 -2.00 2.77 -2.43
C ILE A 130 -0.90 1.69 -2.38
N GLU A 131 0.10 1.85 -1.50
CA GLU A 131 1.20 0.90 -1.32
C GLU A 131 0.69 -0.48 -0.87
N ALA A 132 -0.16 -0.51 0.14
CA ALA A 132 -0.75 -1.75 0.64
C ALA A 132 -1.66 -2.41 -0.41
N ALA A 133 -2.44 -1.64 -1.18
CA ALA A 133 -3.22 -2.18 -2.29
C ALA A 133 -2.36 -2.77 -3.41
N ALA A 134 -1.23 -2.12 -3.74
CA ALA A 134 -0.28 -2.60 -4.73
C ALA A 134 0.35 -3.95 -4.32
N TRP A 135 0.79 -4.05 -3.06
CA TRP A 135 1.35 -5.28 -2.51
C TRP A 135 0.30 -6.39 -2.33
N PHE A 136 -0.94 -6.07 -1.99
CA PHE A 136 -1.99 -7.08 -1.91
C PHE A 136 -2.30 -7.70 -3.28
N LEU A 137 -2.29 -6.91 -4.36
CA LEU A 137 -2.38 -7.40 -5.74
C LEU A 137 -1.14 -8.24 -6.15
N HIS A 138 0.05 -7.95 -5.61
CA HIS A 138 1.24 -8.81 -5.78
C HIS A 138 1.05 -10.17 -5.07
N ASP A 139 0.56 -10.16 -3.83
CA ASP A 139 0.37 -11.39 -3.05
C ASP A 139 -0.75 -12.26 -3.62
N LEU A 140 -1.80 -11.65 -4.19
CA LEU A 140 -2.81 -12.34 -5.01
C LEU A 140 -2.18 -12.92 -6.30
N ALA A 141 -1.28 -12.18 -6.96
CA ALA A 141 -0.60 -12.68 -8.15
C ALA A 141 0.29 -13.89 -7.89
N ALA A 142 0.92 -13.98 -6.72
CA ALA A 142 1.69 -15.16 -6.31
C ALA A 142 0.82 -16.41 -6.10
N GLN A 143 -0.49 -16.25 -5.90
CA GLN A 143 -1.46 -17.36 -5.74
C GLN A 143 -2.05 -17.86 -7.07
N LEU A 144 -1.84 -17.15 -8.18
CA LEU A 144 -2.33 -17.56 -9.50
C LEU A 144 -1.45 -18.68 -10.09
N PRO A 145 -2.04 -19.72 -10.71
CA PRO A 145 -1.27 -20.69 -11.46
C PRO A 145 -0.69 -20.04 -12.73
N ALA A 146 0.45 -20.54 -13.21
CA ALA A 146 1.10 -20.02 -14.42
C ALA A 146 0.20 -20.06 -15.68
N HIS A 147 -0.75 -21.01 -15.70
CA HIS A 147 -1.81 -21.12 -16.71
C HIS A 147 -3.13 -21.48 -16.02
N TRP A 148 -4.24 -20.96 -16.53
CA TRP A 148 -5.58 -21.25 -16.03
C TRP A 148 -6.56 -21.47 -17.19
N SER A 149 -7.68 -22.15 -16.91
CA SER A 149 -8.68 -22.56 -17.91
C SER A 149 -9.89 -21.62 -17.98
N GLY A 150 -10.05 -20.73 -17.00
CA GLY A 150 -11.14 -19.74 -16.94
C GLY A 150 -11.01 -18.63 -17.99
N PRO A 151 -12.11 -17.92 -18.28
CA PRO A 151 -12.20 -16.94 -19.38
C PRO A 151 -11.58 -15.56 -19.05
N TYR A 152 -11.09 -15.38 -17.83
CA TYR A 152 -10.64 -14.08 -17.32
C TYR A 152 -9.15 -13.84 -17.61
N THR A 153 -8.79 -12.60 -17.87
CA THR A 153 -7.38 -12.18 -17.95
C THR A 153 -6.73 -12.14 -16.56
N ARG A 154 -5.40 -12.01 -16.51
CA ARG A 154 -4.66 -11.90 -15.24
C ARG A 154 -5.19 -10.75 -14.38
N ASP A 155 -5.36 -9.57 -14.98
CA ASP A 155 -5.75 -8.37 -14.25
C ASP A 155 -7.21 -8.42 -13.79
N GLU A 156 -8.10 -9.05 -14.56
CA GLU A 156 -9.47 -9.33 -14.12
C GLU A 156 -9.51 -10.34 -12.95
N LEU A 157 -8.67 -11.38 -12.97
CA LEU A 157 -8.55 -12.31 -11.84
C LEU A 157 -8.03 -11.61 -10.59
N LEU A 158 -7.02 -10.75 -10.71
CA LEU A 158 -6.49 -9.98 -9.58
C LEU A 158 -7.52 -9.00 -9.02
N ALA A 159 -8.28 -8.31 -9.87
CA ALA A 159 -9.38 -7.46 -9.42
C ALA A 159 -10.51 -8.24 -8.73
N LEU A 160 -10.86 -9.42 -9.26
CA LEU A 160 -11.81 -10.33 -8.60
C LEU A 160 -11.25 -10.86 -7.27
N GLY A 161 -9.94 -11.11 -7.17
CA GLY A 161 -9.25 -11.47 -5.92
C GLY A 161 -9.18 -10.34 -4.92
N TYR A 162 -9.07 -9.10 -5.38
CA TYR A 162 -9.13 -7.91 -4.54
C TYR A 162 -10.54 -7.76 -3.92
N ASN A 163 -11.57 -7.93 -4.73
CA ASN A 163 -12.97 -7.80 -4.31
C ASN A 163 -13.50 -8.98 -3.48
N ALA A 164 -13.11 -10.22 -3.81
CA ALA A 164 -13.71 -11.44 -3.26
C ALA A 164 -12.72 -12.39 -2.57
N GLY A 165 -11.43 -12.03 -2.47
CA GLY A 165 -10.37 -12.83 -1.87
C GLY A 165 -9.75 -13.89 -2.78
N GLY A 166 -8.51 -14.29 -2.46
CA GLY A 166 -7.70 -15.23 -3.26
C GLY A 166 -8.35 -16.60 -3.50
N GLY A 167 -9.12 -17.11 -2.53
CA GLY A 167 -9.86 -18.37 -2.69
C GLY A 167 -10.91 -18.33 -3.81
N ASN A 168 -11.64 -17.21 -3.92
CA ASN A 168 -12.62 -16.99 -5.00
C ASN A 168 -11.92 -16.71 -6.33
N MET A 169 -10.84 -15.92 -6.35
CA MET A 169 -9.98 -15.76 -7.53
C MET A 169 -9.50 -17.10 -8.09
N ALA A 170 -9.03 -18.02 -7.22
CA ALA A 170 -8.61 -19.35 -7.64
C ALA A 170 -9.77 -20.19 -8.22
N ALA A 171 -11.00 -20.00 -7.74
CA ALA A 171 -12.19 -20.62 -8.33
C ALA A 171 -12.54 -20.02 -9.70
N PHE A 172 -12.50 -18.69 -9.86
CA PHE A 172 -12.73 -18.00 -11.14
C PHE A 172 -11.66 -18.36 -12.18
N ALA A 173 -10.40 -18.52 -11.77
CA ALA A 173 -9.32 -19.02 -12.62
C ALA A 173 -9.62 -20.44 -13.17
N ARG A 174 -10.34 -21.27 -12.42
CA ARG A 174 -10.81 -22.60 -12.88
C ARG A 174 -12.13 -22.56 -13.67
N GLY A 175 -12.67 -21.36 -13.95
CA GLY A 175 -13.90 -21.18 -14.73
C GLY A 175 -15.20 -21.09 -13.92
N ALA A 176 -15.13 -20.96 -12.59
CA ALA A 176 -16.32 -20.60 -11.81
C ALA A 176 -16.84 -19.22 -12.24
N LYS A 177 -18.17 -19.03 -12.23
CA LYS A 177 -18.79 -17.74 -12.55
C LYS A 177 -18.86 -16.84 -11.29
N PRO A 178 -18.50 -15.55 -11.39
CA PRO A 178 -18.76 -14.58 -10.34
C PRO A 178 -20.25 -14.50 -9.97
N GLY A 179 -20.53 -14.28 -8.68
CA GLY A 179 -21.85 -13.84 -8.21
C GLY A 179 -22.14 -12.39 -8.61
N ALA A 180 -23.36 -11.91 -8.36
CA ALA A 180 -23.81 -10.59 -8.80
C ALA A 180 -22.89 -9.42 -8.39
N ASP A 181 -22.38 -9.43 -7.16
CA ASP A 181 -21.51 -8.36 -6.65
C ASP A 181 -20.13 -8.37 -7.35
N ALA A 182 -19.50 -9.55 -7.43
CA ALA A 182 -18.20 -9.72 -8.09
C ALA A 182 -18.29 -9.50 -9.62
N GLN A 183 -19.41 -9.84 -10.25
CA GLN A 183 -19.70 -9.51 -11.65
C GLN A 183 -19.84 -7.99 -11.83
N THR A 184 -20.59 -7.32 -10.94
CA THR A 184 -20.72 -5.85 -10.94
C THR A 184 -19.35 -5.17 -10.78
N TYR A 185 -18.48 -5.72 -9.92
CA TYR A 185 -17.11 -5.23 -9.74
C TYR A 185 -16.28 -5.36 -11.01
N LEU A 186 -16.34 -6.53 -11.67
CA LEU A 186 -15.64 -6.80 -12.92
C LEU A 186 -16.12 -5.88 -14.06
N ASP A 187 -17.42 -5.63 -14.17
CA ASP A 187 -17.97 -4.77 -15.22
C ASP A 187 -17.64 -3.29 -14.98
N ARG A 188 -17.58 -2.84 -13.71
CA ARG A 188 -17.00 -1.53 -13.36
C ARG A 188 -15.52 -1.44 -13.71
N LEU A 189 -14.72 -2.48 -13.41
CA LEU A 189 -13.28 -2.50 -13.72
C LEU A 189 -13.06 -2.32 -15.23
N ARG A 190 -13.80 -3.07 -16.05
CA ARG A 190 -13.78 -2.97 -17.52
C ARG A 190 -14.19 -1.58 -18.01
N THR A 191 -15.21 -0.99 -17.40
CA THR A 191 -15.68 0.38 -17.72
C THR A 191 -14.62 1.43 -17.37
N ASN A 192 -13.95 1.27 -16.22
CA ASN A 192 -12.91 2.17 -15.72
C ASN A 192 -11.55 1.97 -16.38
N TRP A 193 -11.34 0.89 -17.15
CA TRP A 193 -10.04 0.52 -17.71
C TRP A 193 -9.42 1.62 -18.58
N SER A 194 -10.20 2.25 -19.46
CA SER A 194 -9.73 3.34 -20.33
C SER A 194 -9.48 4.63 -19.55
N THR A 195 -10.33 4.95 -18.56
CA THR A 195 -10.15 6.08 -17.63
C THR A 195 -8.86 5.94 -16.84
N ALA A 196 -8.58 4.75 -16.31
CA ALA A 196 -7.35 4.42 -15.61
C ALA A 196 -6.09 4.61 -16.48
N ALA A 197 -6.13 4.18 -17.75
CA ALA A 197 -5.05 4.45 -18.70
C ALA A 197 -4.89 5.95 -19.00
N ALA A 198 -5.99 6.69 -19.06
CA ALA A 198 -5.97 8.12 -19.35
C ALA A 198 -5.44 8.95 -18.17
N ALA A 199 -5.63 8.51 -16.92
CA ALA A 199 -5.04 9.12 -15.73
C ALA A 199 -3.51 8.95 -15.73
N LEU A 200 -3.02 7.72 -15.91
CA LEU A 200 -1.60 7.38 -15.88
C LEU A 200 -0.75 7.95 -17.03
N LYS A 201 -1.39 8.49 -18.08
CA LYS A 201 -0.70 9.21 -19.18
C LYS A 201 -0.48 10.69 -18.91
N LYS A 202 -1.03 11.23 -17.82
CA LYS A 202 -0.97 12.66 -17.45
C LYS A 202 -0.01 12.95 -16.29
N SER A 203 0.52 11.90 -15.67
CA SER A 203 1.48 11.93 -14.55
C SER A 203 2.93 11.81 -15.01
#